data_AF-A0A924JYK9-F1
#
_entry.id   AF-A0A924JYK9-F1
#
_cell.length_a   1.000
_cell.length_b   1.000
_cell.length_c   1.000
_cell.angle_alpha   90.00
_cell.angle_beta   90.00
_cell.angle_gamma   90.00
#
_symmetry.space_group_name_H-M   'P 1'
#
loop_
_entity.id
_entity.type
_entity.pdbx_description
1 polymer ?
#
loop_
_entity_poly.entity_id
_entity_poly.type
_entity_poly.pdbx_seq_one_letter_code
_entity_poly.pdbx_strand_id
1 'polypeptide(L)'
;MPTSKETVSFLLEQLAPLDVRARAMFGEYGLYCDEKVVGFICDELLFVKPSKGDAEFGPETVAAPPYPGAKDYWLVSGDQVSNVEWLQAFVQATADALPVPKVKAEKKP
;
A
#
# COMPACT_ATOMS: atom_id res chain seq x y z
N MET A 1 14.17 1.93 12.47
CA MET A 1 13.43 1.71 13.74
C MET A 1 12.31 0.71 13.47
N PRO A 2 11.83 -0.08 14.44
CA PRO A 2 10.69 -0.95 14.19
C PRO A 2 9.46 -0.07 13.90
N THR A 3 8.73 -0.36 12.83
CA THR A 3 7.51 0.36 12.51
C THR A 3 6.50 0.21 13.65
N SER A 4 6.04 1.34 14.17
CA SER A 4 5.05 1.37 15.25
C SER A 4 3.70 0.86 14.75
N LYS A 5 3.01 0.09 15.60
CA LYS A 5 1.63 -0.35 15.33
C LYS A 5 0.69 0.84 15.09
N GLU A 6 0.98 1.98 15.71
CA GLU A 6 0.22 3.22 15.56
C GLU A 6 0.28 3.73 14.11
N THR A 7 1.47 3.81 13.51
CA THR A 7 1.66 4.18 12.10
C THR A 7 0.89 3.26 11.17
N VAL A 8 0.92 1.94 11.44
CA VAL A 8 0.17 0.95 10.66
C VAL A 8 -1.34 1.17 10.81
N SER A 9 -1.82 1.40 12.03
CA SER A 9 -3.24 1.65 12.28
C SER A 9 -3.72 2.94 11.62
N PHE A 10 -2.89 3.99 11.66
CA PHE A 10 -3.14 5.26 10.97
C PHE A 10 -3.24 5.06 9.45
N LEU A 11 -2.28 4.36 8.84
CA LEU A 11 -2.32 4.02 7.41
C LEU A 11 -3.60 3.27 7.03
N LEU A 12 -4.03 2.30 7.85
CA LEU A 12 -5.26 1.54 7.63
C LEU A 12 -6.51 2.42 7.76
N GLU A 13 -6.51 3.36 8.70
CA GLU A 13 -7.62 4.30 8.89
C GLU A 13 -7.75 5.27 7.69
N GLN A 14 -6.63 5.75 7.16
CA GLN A 14 -6.61 6.58 5.93
C GLN A 14 -7.12 5.80 4.72
N LEU A 15 -6.88 4.48 4.69
CA LEU A 15 -7.36 3.61 3.62
C LEU A 15 -8.83 3.21 3.79
N ALA A 16 -9.49 3.50 4.91
CA ALA A 16 -10.92 3.26 5.06
C ALA A 16 -11.71 4.19 4.12
N PRO A 17 -12.67 3.67 3.32
CA PRO A 17 -13.41 2.42 3.52
C PRO A 17 -12.96 1.22 2.65
N LEU A 18 -11.75 1.21 2.09
CA LEU A 18 -11.24 0.08 1.33
C LEU A 18 -10.98 -1.12 2.26
N ASP A 19 -11.15 -2.36 1.77
CA ASP A 19 -10.80 -3.58 2.51
C ASP A 19 -9.28 -3.78 2.50
N VAL A 20 -8.60 -2.95 3.31
CA VAL A 20 -7.16 -3.00 3.50
C VAL A 20 -6.83 -3.58 4.87
N ARG A 21 -5.83 -4.47 4.92
CA ARG A 21 -5.37 -5.12 6.14
C ARG A 21 -3.85 -5.10 6.19
N ALA A 22 -3.29 -4.81 7.35
CA ALA A 22 -1.85 -4.95 7.57
C ALA A 22 -1.55 -6.20 8.39
N ARG A 23 -0.57 -6.99 7.95
CA ARG A 23 -0.16 -8.21 8.65
C ARG A 23 1.34 -8.20 8.90
N ALA A 24 1.74 -8.31 10.16
CA ALA A 24 3.15 -8.42 10.52
C ALA A 24 3.77 -9.70 9.92
N MET A 25 4.89 -9.57 9.22
CA MET A 25 5.66 -10.65 8.60
C MET A 25 7.15 -10.35 8.72
N PHE A 26 7.90 -11.28 9.36
CA PHE A 26 9.38 -11.27 9.41
C PHE A 26 10.08 -10.02 9.99
N GLY A 27 9.38 -9.13 10.68
CA GLY A 27 9.95 -7.90 11.26
C GLY A 27 9.32 -6.62 10.70
N GLU A 28 8.63 -6.72 9.57
CA GLU A 28 7.90 -5.66 8.89
C GLU A 28 6.40 -5.98 8.79
N TYR A 29 5.62 -5.11 8.13
CA TYR A 29 4.19 -5.33 7.89
C TYR A 29 3.91 -5.46 6.40
N GLY A 30 3.18 -6.49 5.97
CA GLY A 30 2.60 -6.57 4.63
C GLY A 30 1.27 -5.85 4.57
N LEU A 31 1.05 -5.02 3.55
CA LEU A 31 -0.22 -4.36 3.26
C LEU A 31 -1.00 -5.20 2.24
N TYR A 32 -2.21 -5.58 2.63
CA TYR A 32 -3.15 -6.36 1.85
C TYR A 32 -4.34 -5.48 1.49
N CYS A 33 -4.81 -5.56 0.26
CA CYS A 33 -6.07 -4.96 -0.19
C CYS A 33 -6.85 -6.05 -0.93
N ASP A 34 -8.11 -6.31 -0.56
CA ASP A 34 -8.95 -7.33 -1.22
C ASP A 34 -8.26 -8.72 -1.26
N GLU A 35 -7.71 -9.16 -0.12
CA GLU A 35 -6.87 -10.37 0.02
C GLU A 35 -5.58 -10.40 -0.83
N LYS A 36 -5.24 -9.34 -1.58
CA LYS A 36 -4.02 -9.23 -2.38
C LYS A 36 -2.94 -8.43 -1.67
N VAL A 37 -1.70 -8.87 -1.77
CA VAL A 37 -0.55 -8.07 -1.32
C VAL A 37 -0.31 -6.92 -2.29
N VAL A 38 -0.64 -5.70 -1.86
CA VAL A 38 -0.40 -4.46 -2.61
C VAL A 38 0.94 -3.84 -2.28
N GLY A 39 1.46 -4.07 -1.07
CA GLY A 39 2.69 -3.43 -0.60
C GLY A 39 3.17 -3.94 0.75
N PHE A 40 4.13 -3.23 1.31
CA PHE A 40 4.78 -3.50 2.59
C PHE A 40 5.03 -2.19 3.33
N ILE A 41 5.04 -2.20 4.65
CA ILE A 41 5.39 -1.07 5.49
C ILE A 41 6.69 -1.44 6.20
N CYS A 42 7.74 -0.68 5.92
CA CYS A 42 9.08 -0.86 6.45
C CYS A 42 9.62 0.49 6.89
N ASP A 43 10.27 0.55 8.06
CA ASP A 43 10.81 1.80 8.62
C ASP A 43 9.79 2.96 8.65
N GLU A 44 8.52 2.65 8.94
CA GLU A 44 7.40 3.63 8.99
C GLU A 44 7.01 4.22 7.63
N LEU A 45 7.59 3.70 6.55
CA LEU A 45 7.32 4.07 5.18
C LEU A 45 6.50 2.99 4.49
N LEU A 46 5.54 3.40 3.68
CA LEU A 46 4.74 2.49 2.87
C LEU A 46 5.39 2.29 1.51
N PHE A 47 5.65 1.04 1.16
CA PHE A 47 6.22 0.59 -0.10
C PHE A 47 5.16 -0.16 -0.90
N VAL A 48 4.68 0.45 -1.98
CA VAL A 48 3.69 -0.17 -2.86
C VAL A 48 4.39 -0.86 -4.03
N LYS A 49 3.91 -2.05 -4.39
CA LYS A 49 4.49 -2.82 -5.47
C LYS A 49 4.18 -2.16 -6.83
N PRO A 50 5.15 -2.06 -7.75
CA PRO A 50 4.86 -1.58 -9.09
C PRO A 50 3.88 -2.51 -9.82
N SER A 51 2.85 -1.93 -10.42
CA SER A 51 1.72 -2.54 -11.12
C SER A 51 1.23 -1.62 -12.23
N LYS A 52 0.48 -2.13 -13.23
CA LYS A 52 0.04 -1.28 -14.36
C LYS A 52 -0.83 -0.07 -13.96
N GLY A 53 -1.41 -0.09 -12.77
CA GLY A 53 -2.20 1.00 -12.20
C GLY A 53 -1.36 2.12 -11.60
N ASP A 54 -0.05 1.93 -11.43
CA ASP A 54 0.84 2.98 -10.93
C ASP A 54 1.22 4.03 -11.99
N ALA A 55 0.90 3.81 -13.27
CA ALA A 55 1.32 4.73 -14.33
C ALA A 55 0.81 6.17 -14.13
N GLU A 56 -0.32 6.34 -13.43
CA GLU A 56 -0.90 7.64 -13.08
C GLU A 56 -0.26 8.26 -11.81
N PHE A 57 0.25 7.44 -10.90
CA PHE A 57 0.77 7.83 -9.57
C PHE A 57 2.31 7.76 -9.47
N GLY A 58 2.95 7.15 -10.47
CA GLY A 58 4.40 7.03 -10.63
C GLY A 58 5.16 8.36 -10.58
N PRO A 59 4.69 9.48 -11.18
CA PRO A 59 5.40 10.75 -11.08
C PRO A 59 5.34 11.38 -9.69
N GLU A 60 4.33 11.05 -8.89
CA GLU A 60 4.21 11.53 -7.50
C GLU A 60 4.91 10.60 -6.51
N THR A 61 5.25 9.36 -6.90
CA THR A 61 5.91 8.39 -6.03
C THR A 61 7.40 8.28 -6.31
N VAL A 62 8.17 8.01 -5.26
CA VAL A 62 9.61 7.82 -5.39
C VAL A 62 9.89 6.33 -5.53
N ALA A 63 10.56 5.90 -6.59
CA ALA A 63 11.03 4.52 -6.68
C ALA A 63 12.22 4.33 -5.72
N ALA A 64 12.05 3.52 -4.68
CA ALA A 64 13.11 3.19 -3.74
C ALA A 64 13.03 1.72 -3.29
N PRO A 65 14.18 1.06 -3.07
CA PRO A 65 14.20 -0.30 -2.57
C PRO A 65 13.84 -0.32 -1.06
N PRO A 66 12.95 -1.23 -0.61
CA PRO A 66 12.60 -1.35 0.81
C PRO A 66 13.77 -1.81 1.70
N TYR A 67 14.75 -2.50 1.12
CA TYR A 67 16.00 -2.90 1.77
C TYR A 67 17.13 -2.99 0.72
N PRO A 68 18.40 -2.85 1.12
CA PRO A 68 19.53 -2.94 0.19
C PRO A 68 19.54 -4.27 -0.56
N GLY A 69 19.50 -4.21 -1.89
CA GLY A 69 19.43 -5.38 -2.78
C GLY A 69 18.02 -5.85 -3.16
N ALA A 70 16.97 -5.17 -2.67
CA ALA A 70 15.60 -5.38 -3.12
C ALA A 70 15.37 -4.76 -4.51
N LYS A 71 14.27 -5.15 -5.15
CA LYS A 71 13.72 -4.41 -6.29
C LYS A 71 13.19 -3.06 -5.82
N ASP A 72 13.11 -2.10 -6.73
CA ASP A 72 12.47 -0.82 -6.47
C ASP A 72 10.97 -0.98 -6.25
N TYR A 73 10.48 -0.33 -5.19
CA TYR A 73 9.06 -0.19 -4.88
C TYR A 73 8.71 1.29 -4.87
N TRP A 74 7.43 1.60 -5.01
CA TRP A 74 6.96 2.96 -4.86
C TRP A 74 6.92 3.33 -3.38
N LEU A 75 7.86 4.17 -2.98
CA LEU A 75 7.92 4.77 -1.67
C LEU A 75 6.86 5.86 -1.56
N VAL A 76 5.92 5.63 -0.65
CA VAL A 76 4.90 6.59 -0.24
C VAL A 76 5.43 7.31 1.00
N SER A 77 5.70 8.59 0.86
CA SER A 77 6.17 9.44 1.95
C SER A 77 5.03 9.75 2.94
N GLY A 78 5.35 10.08 4.20
CA GLY A 78 4.33 10.44 5.20
C GLY A 78 3.43 11.62 4.80
N ASP A 79 3.94 12.54 3.97
CA ASP A 79 3.15 13.62 3.37
C ASP A 79 2.05 13.07 2.44
N GLN A 80 2.37 12.08 1.61
CA GLN A 80 1.41 11.41 0.73
C GLN A 80 0.41 10.55 1.50
N VAL A 81 0.83 9.96 2.63
CA VAL A 81 -0.08 9.24 3.55
C VAL A 81 -1.13 10.18 4.14
N SER A 82 -0.81 11.47 4.28
CA SER A 82 -1.77 12.48 4.74
C SER A 82 -2.82 12.80 3.68
N ASN A 83 -2.52 12.53 2.40
CA ASN A 83 -3.45 12.66 1.29
C ASN A 83 -4.28 11.37 1.11
N VAL A 84 -5.38 11.28 1.84
CA VAL A 84 -6.31 10.15 1.82
C VAL A 84 -6.81 9.84 0.42
N GLU A 85 -7.26 10.84 -0.34
CA GLU A 85 -7.84 10.64 -1.67
C GLU A 85 -6.83 10.01 -2.63
N TRP A 86 -5.60 10.54 -2.61
CA TRP A 86 -4.50 10.03 -3.40
C TRP A 86 -4.08 8.61 -2.97
N LEU A 87 -3.94 8.38 -1.67
CA LEU A 87 -3.52 7.09 -1.11
C LEU A 87 -4.55 5.98 -1.44
N GLN A 88 -5.83 6.29 -1.30
CA GLN A 88 -6.92 5.38 -1.63
C GLN A 88 -6.92 5.04 -3.13
N ALA A 89 -6.82 6.06 -3.99
CA ALA A 89 -6.76 5.87 -5.44
C ALA A 89 -5.54 5.04 -5.85
N PHE A 90 -4.38 5.30 -5.24
CA PHE A 90 -3.15 4.59 -5.53
C PHE A 90 -3.21 3.10 -5.14
N VAL A 91 -3.67 2.81 -3.92
CA VAL A 91 -3.83 1.42 -3.45
C VAL A 91 -4.89 0.68 -4.25
N GLN A 92 -6.02 1.32 -4.55
CA GLN A 92 -7.09 0.74 -5.36
C GLN A 92 -6.64 0.46 -6.80
N ALA A 93 -5.97 1.41 -7.45
CA ALA A 93 -5.43 1.23 -8.80
C ALA A 93 -4.38 0.12 -8.85
N THR A 94 -3.52 0.05 -7.82
CA THR A 94 -2.55 -1.05 -7.69
C THR A 94 -3.25 -2.39 -7.52
N ALA A 95 -4.27 -2.47 -6.67
CA ALA A 95 -5.05 -3.68 -6.44
C ALA A 95 -5.84 -4.12 -7.68
N ASP A 96 -6.39 -3.20 -8.46
CA ASP A 96 -7.12 -3.46 -9.71
C ASP A 96 -6.18 -3.99 -10.81
N ALA A 97 -5.00 -3.37 -10.93
CA ALA A 97 -3.99 -3.78 -11.89
C ALA A 97 -3.29 -5.10 -11.51
N LEU A 98 -3.30 -5.48 -10.24
CA LEU A 98 -2.87 -6.81 -9.79
C LEU A 98 -3.95 -7.85 -10.13
N PRO A 99 -3.57 -9.01 -10.70
CA PRO A 99 -4.53 -10.04 -11.06
C PRO A 99 -5.38 -10.41 -9.84
N VAL A 100 -6.68 -10.17 -9.94
CA VAL A 100 -7.68 -10.55 -8.95
C VAL A 100 -7.59 -12.05 -8.66
N PRO A 101 -7.24 -12.50 -7.43
CA PRO A 101 -7.92 -13.65 -6.87
C PRO A 101 -9.43 -13.38 -7.04
N LYS A 102 -10.13 -14.33 -7.66
CA LYS A 102 -11.56 -14.22 -7.94
C LYS A 102 -12.33 -14.02 -6.62
N VAL A 103 -12.61 -12.79 -6.20
CA VAL A 103 -13.53 -12.53 -5.08
C VAL A 103 -14.54 -11.44 -5.46
N LYS A 104 -15.76 -11.70 -5.01
CA LYS A 104 -17.03 -11.10 -5.42
C LYS A 104 -17.09 -9.62 -5.04
N ALA A 105 -17.55 -8.80 -5.99
CA ALA A 105 -17.97 -7.43 -5.75
C ALA A 105 -18.92 -7.37 -4.55
N GLU A 106 -18.48 -6.75 -3.46
CA GLU A 106 -19.38 -6.32 -2.39
C GLU A 106 -19.78 -4.86 -2.64
N LYS A 107 -21.10 -4.67 -2.57
CA LYS A 107 -21.85 -3.50 -3.01
C LYS A 107 -21.59 -2.31 -2.10
N LYS A 108 -21.44 -1.12 -2.68
CA LYS A 108 -21.72 0.13 -1.95
C LYS A 108 -23.26 0.35 -1.95
N PRO A 109 -23.87 0.69 -0.80
CA PRO A 109 -25.33 0.75 -0.61
C PRO A 109 -26.02 1.84 -1.42
#